data_AF-A0A561ECE4-F1
#
_entry.id   AF-A0A561ECE4-F1
#
_cell.length_a   1.000
_cell.length_b   1.000
_cell.length_c   1.000
_cell.angle_alpha   90.00
_cell.angle_beta   90.00
_cell.angle_gamma   90.00
#
_symmetry.space_group_name_H-M   'P 1'
#
loop_
_entity.id
_entity.type
_entity.pdbx_description
1 polymer ?
#
loop_
_entity_poly.entity_id
_entity_poly.type
_entity_poly.pdbx_seq_one_letter_code
_entity_poly.pdbx_strand_id
1 'polypeptide(L)'
;MGKLVIVLVLIVLASFVWYFAKSKVSRVHGQVRDRAIEGNIGRALTAGPATKHLAMMGRTLTLGADPQRAGELVTHVATADARVTDVRADAGTVVITIDGSYPRARAHLLADRTVIGIEAMTWEMGFPQGAAVWDRIATAITTAAGHQGIPVGEGARHFVRDPAAGNDPEVWTVQVA
;
A
#
# COMPACT_ATOMS: atom_id res chain seq x y z
N MET A 1 -23.41 -52.10 -34.70
CA MET A 1 -23.04 -50.79 -35.30
C MET A 1 -23.71 -49.58 -34.62
N GLY A 2 -24.98 -49.62 -34.21
CA GLY A 2 -25.68 -48.44 -33.67
C GLY A 2 -25.07 -47.77 -32.41
N LYS A 3 -24.45 -48.54 -31.50
CA LYS A 3 -23.84 -48.00 -30.27
C LYS A 3 -22.61 -47.11 -30.54
N LEU A 4 -21.80 -47.44 -31.54
CA LEU A 4 -20.63 -46.63 -31.93
C LEU A 4 -21.03 -45.29 -32.57
N VAL A 5 -22.12 -45.29 -33.32
CA VAL A 5 -22.67 -44.06 -33.93
C VAL A 5 -23.20 -43.11 -32.87
N ILE A 6 -23.86 -43.62 -31.84
CA ILE A 6 -24.40 -42.79 -30.73
C ILE A 6 -23.27 -42.13 -29.92
N VAL A 7 -22.19 -42.86 -29.63
CA VAL A 7 -21.03 -42.31 -28.92
C VAL A 7 -20.34 -41.22 -29.74
N LEU A 8 -20.20 -41.42 -31.05
CA LEU A 8 -19.58 -40.43 -31.93
C LEU A 8 -20.42 -39.14 -32.00
N VAL A 9 -21.74 -39.28 -32.10
CA VAL A 9 -22.68 -38.13 -32.11
C VAL A 9 -22.62 -37.36 -30.78
N LEU A 10 -22.52 -38.04 -29.65
CA LEU A 10 -22.38 -37.39 -28.33
C LEU A 10 -21.08 -36.59 -28.20
N ILE A 11 -19.97 -37.11 -28.70
CA ILE A 11 -18.67 -36.42 -28.66
C ILE A 11 -18.70 -35.17 -29.55
N VAL A 12 -19.31 -35.26 -30.74
CA VAL A 12 -19.47 -34.11 -31.64
C VAL A 12 -20.38 -33.04 -31.03
N LEU A 13 -21.50 -33.44 -30.43
CA LEU A 13 -22.39 -32.53 -29.70
C LEU A 13 -21.70 -31.86 -28.52
N ALA A 14 -20.98 -32.62 -27.69
CA ALA A 14 -20.22 -32.07 -26.58
C ALA A 14 -19.13 -31.09 -27.04
N SER A 15 -18.47 -31.38 -28.16
CA SER A 15 -17.46 -30.51 -28.78
C SER A 15 -18.08 -29.22 -29.32
N PHE A 16 -19.27 -29.30 -29.92
CA PHE A 16 -20.02 -28.12 -30.37
C PHE A 16 -20.48 -27.25 -29.21
N VAL A 17 -21.00 -27.85 -28.13
CA VAL A 17 -21.40 -27.13 -26.91
C VAL A 17 -20.18 -26.47 -26.25
N TRP A 18 -19.04 -27.15 -26.19
CA TRP A 18 -17.78 -26.57 -25.69
C TRP A 18 -17.28 -25.42 -26.58
N TYR A 19 -17.34 -25.57 -27.90
CA TYR A 19 -16.95 -24.51 -28.85
C TYR A 19 -17.89 -23.29 -28.77
N PHE A 20 -19.19 -23.50 -28.58
CA PHE A 20 -20.16 -22.42 -28.37
C PHE A 20 -20.06 -21.76 -26.99
N ALA A 21 -19.78 -22.53 -25.93
CA ALA A 21 -19.48 -22.00 -24.61
C ALA A 21 -18.20 -21.15 -24.63
N LYS A 22 -17.15 -21.62 -25.34
CA LYS A 22 -15.89 -20.89 -25.48
C LYS A 22 -16.02 -19.65 -26.39
N SER A 23 -16.87 -19.68 -27.41
CA SER A 23 -17.11 -18.51 -28.29
C SER A 23 -18.04 -17.45 -27.70
N LYS A 24 -18.90 -17.79 -26.73
CA LYS A 24 -19.57 -16.79 -25.89
C LYS A 24 -18.61 -16.12 -24.89
N VAL A 25 -17.50 -16.75 -24.54
CA VAL A 25 -16.44 -16.13 -23.70
C VAL A 25 -15.54 -15.19 -24.49
N SER A 26 -15.42 -15.31 -25.82
CA SER A 26 -14.55 -14.42 -26.61
C SER A 26 -15.22 -13.16 -27.16
N ARG A 27 -16.57 -13.07 -27.18
CA ARG A 27 -17.30 -11.85 -27.59
C ARG A 27 -17.63 -10.87 -26.46
N VAL A 28 -17.30 -11.20 -25.22
CA VAL A 28 -17.48 -10.29 -24.06
C VAL A 28 -16.30 -9.31 -23.91
N HIS A 29 -15.17 -9.50 -24.61
CA HIS A 29 -14.05 -8.56 -24.55
C HIS A 29 -14.21 -7.28 -25.40
N GLY A 30 -15.24 -7.17 -26.25
CA GLY A 30 -15.54 -5.94 -26.98
C GLY A 30 -16.43 -4.96 -26.21
N GLN A 31 -17.45 -5.44 -25.50
CA GLN A 31 -18.40 -4.59 -24.77
C GLN A 31 -17.95 -4.19 -23.34
N VAL A 32 -16.87 -4.79 -22.83
CA VAL A 32 -16.27 -4.37 -21.55
C VAL A 32 -15.26 -3.24 -21.75
N ARG A 33 -14.69 -3.05 -22.95
CA ARG A 33 -13.76 -1.93 -23.19
C ARG A 33 -14.47 -0.57 -23.20
N ASP A 34 -15.66 -0.51 -23.79
CA ASP A 34 -16.40 0.75 -23.90
C ASP A 34 -17.30 1.01 -22.66
N ARG A 35 -17.59 -0.01 -21.85
CA ARG A 35 -18.28 0.13 -20.55
C ARG A 35 -17.32 0.20 -19.34
N ALA A 36 -16.02 0.03 -19.55
CA ALA A 36 -14.99 0.30 -18.52
C ALA A 36 -14.68 1.80 -18.35
N ILE A 37 -15.10 2.63 -19.31
CA ILE A 37 -14.93 4.09 -19.24
C ILE A 37 -16.00 4.75 -18.36
N GLU A 38 -17.12 4.07 -18.04
CA GLU A 38 -18.26 4.71 -17.35
C GLU A 38 -18.65 4.14 -15.97
N GLY A 39 -18.07 3.04 -15.48
CA GLY A 39 -18.57 2.44 -14.23
C GLY A 39 -17.55 1.71 -13.39
N ASN A 40 -17.06 2.36 -12.33
CA ASN A 40 -16.67 1.91 -10.97
C ASN A 40 -15.97 0.54 -10.71
N ILE A 41 -15.76 -0.33 -11.69
CA ILE A 41 -15.18 -1.67 -11.51
C ILE A 41 -13.65 -1.62 -11.56
N GLY A 42 -13.07 -0.69 -12.33
CA GLY A 42 -11.64 -0.40 -12.29
C GLY A 42 -11.20 -0.01 -10.87
N ARG A 43 -11.98 0.84 -10.19
CA ARG A 43 -11.79 1.18 -8.78
C ARG A 43 -11.97 -0.01 -7.83
N ALA A 44 -12.92 -0.91 -8.07
CA ALA A 44 -13.17 -2.05 -7.19
C ALA A 44 -12.07 -3.13 -7.26
N LEU A 45 -11.49 -3.36 -8.44
CA LEU A 45 -10.37 -4.30 -8.60
C LEU A 45 -9.03 -3.69 -8.16
N THR A 46 -8.82 -2.38 -8.32
CA THR A 46 -7.66 -1.68 -7.74
C THR A 46 -7.82 -1.42 -6.24
N ALA A 47 -9.05 -1.39 -5.70
CA ALA A 47 -9.31 -1.15 -4.27
C ALA A 47 -8.73 -2.22 -3.35
N GLY A 48 -8.69 -3.49 -3.75
CA GLY A 48 -8.16 -4.58 -2.91
C GLY A 48 -6.68 -4.39 -2.56
N PRO A 49 -5.78 -4.33 -3.55
CA PRO A 49 -4.37 -4.06 -3.27
C PRO A 49 -4.14 -2.63 -2.77
N ALA A 50 -4.91 -1.63 -3.22
CA ALA A 50 -4.77 -0.26 -2.71
C ALA A 50 -5.13 -0.13 -1.22
N THR A 51 -6.15 -0.84 -0.73
CA THR A 51 -6.54 -0.82 0.70
C THR A 51 -5.48 -1.47 1.59
N LYS A 52 -4.83 -2.55 1.16
CA LYS A 52 -3.71 -3.16 1.89
C LYS A 52 -2.52 -2.22 1.99
N HIS A 53 -2.10 -1.62 0.88
CA HIS A 53 -0.97 -0.68 0.89
C HIS A 53 -1.31 0.61 1.66
N LEU A 54 -2.57 1.06 1.61
CA LEU A 54 -3.05 2.16 2.45
C LEU A 54 -2.99 1.81 3.94
N ALA A 55 -3.40 0.60 4.34
CA ALA A 55 -3.30 0.16 5.72
C ALA A 55 -1.83 0.08 6.19
N MET A 56 -0.93 -0.40 5.33
CA MET A 56 0.51 -0.36 5.59
C MET A 56 1.00 1.07 5.80
N MET A 57 0.69 1.98 4.86
CA MET A 57 1.07 3.40 4.96
C MET A 57 0.48 4.08 6.19
N GLY A 58 -0.74 3.69 6.58
CA GLY A 58 -1.43 4.22 7.75
C GLY A 58 -0.89 3.69 9.07
N ARG A 59 -0.05 2.65 9.06
CA ARG A 59 0.57 2.13 10.28
C ARG A 59 1.40 3.22 10.95
N THR A 60 1.19 3.38 12.25
CA THR A 60 1.92 4.33 13.09
C THR A 60 2.42 3.64 14.33
N LEU A 61 3.57 4.09 14.82
CA LEU A 61 4.17 3.56 16.04
C LEU A 61 4.29 4.66 17.07
N THR A 62 3.99 4.31 18.32
CA THR A 62 4.21 5.14 19.50
C THR A 62 5.24 4.46 20.39
N LEU A 63 6.40 5.08 20.56
CA LEU A 63 7.50 4.58 21.39
C LEU A 63 7.45 5.24 22.76
N GLY A 64 7.35 4.43 23.82
CA GLY A 64 7.34 4.87 25.21
C GLY A 64 8.75 5.01 25.80
N ALA A 65 9.56 5.89 25.22
CA ALA A 65 10.91 6.18 25.70
C ALA A 65 11.18 7.68 25.66
N ASP A 66 12.28 8.11 26.27
CA ASP A 66 12.75 9.48 26.16
C ASP A 66 12.96 9.86 24.68
N PRO A 67 12.61 11.10 24.29
CA PRO A 67 12.63 11.53 22.89
C PRO A 67 14.01 11.41 22.23
N GLN A 68 15.10 11.56 22.99
CA GLN A 68 16.45 11.40 22.45
C GLN A 68 16.71 9.95 22.05
N ARG A 69 16.53 9.01 22.98
CA ARG A 69 16.72 7.57 22.74
C ARG A 69 15.81 7.03 21.66
N ALA A 70 14.54 7.45 21.65
CA ALA A 70 13.60 7.06 20.61
C ALA A 70 14.00 7.64 19.23
N GLY A 71 14.43 8.89 19.18
CA GLY A 71 14.94 9.54 17.97
C GLY A 71 16.19 8.86 17.41
N GLU A 72 17.13 8.49 18.28
CA GLU A 72 18.35 7.75 17.92
C GLU A 72 18.02 6.36 17.36
N LEU A 73 17.11 5.61 18.01
CA LEU A 73 16.63 4.32 17.52
C LEU A 73 16.01 4.44 16.12
N VAL A 74 15.08 5.38 15.95
CA VAL A 74 14.39 5.62 14.67
C VAL A 74 15.40 5.97 13.58
N THR A 75 16.33 6.88 13.88
CA THR A 75 17.37 7.32 12.93
C THR A 75 18.28 6.14 12.54
N HIS A 76 18.70 5.34 13.52
CA HIS A 76 19.56 4.18 13.29
C HIS A 76 18.88 3.14 12.37
N VAL A 77 17.63 2.78 12.67
CA VAL A 77 16.88 1.81 11.88
C VAL A 77 16.59 2.34 10.47
N ALA A 78 16.18 3.61 10.34
CA ALA A 78 15.90 4.21 9.04
C ALA A 78 17.14 4.26 8.15
N THR A 79 18.29 4.68 8.71
CA THR A 79 19.55 4.78 7.95
C THR A 79 20.08 3.42 7.49
N ALA A 80 19.69 2.33 8.15
CA ALA A 80 20.10 0.98 7.78
C ALA A 80 19.35 0.43 6.54
N ASP A 81 18.22 1.03 6.15
CA ASP A 81 17.45 0.58 4.99
C ASP A 81 17.94 1.24 3.69
N ALA A 82 18.36 0.44 2.72
CA ALA A 82 18.89 0.92 1.44
C ALA A 82 17.89 1.74 0.60
N ARG A 83 16.59 1.67 0.92
CA ARG A 83 15.54 2.45 0.27
C ARG A 83 15.26 3.77 1.00
N VAL A 84 15.97 4.12 2.06
CA VAL A 84 15.86 5.45 2.68
C VAL A 84 16.90 6.36 2.05
N THR A 85 16.46 7.49 1.49
CA THR A 85 17.33 8.42 0.75
C THR A 85 17.86 9.54 1.63
N ASP A 86 17.12 9.92 2.67
CA ASP A 86 17.48 11.01 3.57
C ASP A 86 16.85 10.80 4.96
N VAL A 87 17.61 11.15 6.00
CA VAL A 87 17.14 11.19 7.39
C VAL A 87 17.65 12.48 8.02
N ARG A 88 16.73 13.36 8.38
CA ARG A 88 17.05 14.70 8.89
C ARG A 88 16.34 14.96 10.21
N ALA A 89 17.11 15.35 11.22
CA ALA A 89 16.56 15.90 12.45
C ALA A 89 16.09 17.35 12.21
N ASP A 90 14.88 17.68 12.67
CA ASP A 90 14.26 18.98 12.53
C ASP A 90 13.48 19.30 13.81
N ALA A 91 13.97 20.25 14.61
CA ALA A 91 13.37 20.78 15.85
C ALA A 91 12.26 19.92 16.51
N GLY A 92 12.66 18.88 17.23
CA GLY A 92 11.71 17.97 17.92
C GLY A 92 11.05 16.92 17.02
N THR A 93 11.56 16.74 15.80
CA THR A 93 11.12 15.71 14.86
C THR A 93 12.30 15.08 14.13
N VAL A 94 12.10 13.86 13.63
CA VAL A 94 12.99 13.21 12.66
C VAL A 94 12.18 12.97 11.39
N VAL A 95 12.65 13.52 10.28
CA VAL A 95 12.05 13.37 8.95
C VAL A 95 12.83 12.30 8.19
N ILE A 96 12.12 11.32 7.65
CA ILE A 96 12.69 10.21 6.88
C ILE A 96 12.07 10.26 5.49
N THR A 97 12.91 10.46 4.48
CA THR A 97 12.52 10.40 3.07
C THR A 97 12.84 9.01 2.52
N ILE A 98 11.82 8.36 1.97
CA ILE A 98 11.94 7.02 1.39
C ILE A 98 12.04 7.13 -0.14
N ASP A 99 12.87 6.28 -0.74
CA ASP A 99 13.03 6.14 -2.18
C ASP A 99 11.75 5.56 -2.82
N GLY A 100 11.39 6.14 -3.95
CA GLY A 100 10.06 6.10 -4.53
C GLY A 100 9.48 7.51 -4.57
N SER A 101 8.40 7.69 -5.31
CA SER A 101 7.73 8.97 -5.46
C SER A 101 7.21 9.46 -4.10
N TYR A 102 8.04 10.15 -3.34
CA TYR A 102 7.72 10.96 -2.17
C TYR A 102 6.86 10.32 -1.04
N PRO A 103 7.23 9.18 -0.42
CA PRO A 103 6.78 8.86 0.93
C PRO A 103 7.68 9.55 1.96
N ARG A 104 7.10 10.45 2.75
CA ARG A 104 7.77 11.15 3.86
C ARG A 104 7.21 10.62 5.17
N ALA A 105 8.04 9.93 5.95
CA ALA A 105 7.72 9.61 7.34
C ALA A 105 8.23 10.71 8.27
N ARG A 106 7.50 10.97 9.34
CA ARG A 106 7.90 11.90 10.40
C ARG A 106 7.71 11.26 11.76
N ALA A 107 8.78 11.26 12.54
CA ALA A 107 8.75 10.95 13.96
C ALA A 107 8.66 12.25 14.75
N HIS A 108 7.62 12.41 15.57
CA HIS A 108 7.48 13.52 16.50
C HIS A 108 8.02 13.10 17.86
N LEU A 109 9.07 13.78 18.32
CA LEU A 109 9.76 13.52 19.57
C LEU A 109 9.10 14.36 20.69
N LEU A 110 8.09 13.79 21.36
CA LEU A 110 7.41 14.42 22.48
C LEU A 110 8.10 14.08 23.80
N ALA A 111 7.82 14.86 24.85
CA ALA A 111 8.48 14.70 26.15
C ALA A 111 8.27 13.32 26.80
N ASP A 112 7.12 12.68 26.54
CA ASP A 112 6.69 11.42 27.15
C ASP A 112 6.69 10.23 26.17
N ARG A 113 6.76 10.50 24.86
CA ARG A 113 6.64 9.48 23.81
C ARG A 113 7.14 9.99 22.47
N THR A 114 7.48 9.07 21.58
CA THR A 114 7.73 9.40 20.17
C THR A 114 6.67 8.78 19.28
N VAL A 115 6.04 9.57 18.40
CA VAL A 115 5.04 9.09 17.45
C VAL A 115 5.58 9.17 16.04
N ILE A 116 5.70 8.05 15.35
CA ILE A 116 6.19 7.97 13.97
C ILE A 116 5.13 7.39 13.04
N GLY A 117 5.02 7.99 11.86
CA GLY A 117 4.15 7.52 10.78
C GLY A 117 4.45 8.23 9.48
N ILE A 118 3.85 7.74 8.39
CA ILE A 118 3.85 8.47 7.13
C ILE A 118 3.05 9.76 7.30
N GLU A 119 3.61 10.87 6.83
CA GLU A 119 3.00 12.20 6.82
C GLU A 119 2.44 12.52 5.43
N ALA A 120 3.19 12.18 4.38
CA ALA A 120 2.83 12.39 3.00
C ALA A 120 3.28 11.20 2.14
N MET A 121 2.52 10.90 1.09
CA MET A 121 2.86 9.89 0.09
C MET A 121 2.37 10.30 -1.28
N THR A 122 3.07 9.86 -2.33
CA THR A 122 2.53 9.96 -3.68
C THR A 122 1.72 8.73 -4.03
N TRP A 123 0.66 8.98 -4.78
CA TRP A 123 -0.20 8.00 -5.40
C TRP A 123 0.12 7.93 -6.89
N GLU A 124 0.56 6.77 -7.35
CA GLU A 124 0.88 6.56 -8.77
C GLU A 124 0.23 5.28 -9.27
N MET A 125 -0.33 5.33 -10.49
CA MET A 125 -0.96 4.18 -11.16
C MET A 125 -2.01 3.47 -10.30
N GLY A 126 -2.67 4.18 -9.38
CA GLY A 126 -3.70 3.62 -8.51
C GLY A 126 -3.20 3.02 -7.18
N PHE A 127 -1.93 3.21 -6.82
CA PHE A 127 -1.34 2.66 -5.59
C PHE A 127 -0.44 3.67 -4.86
N PRO A 128 -0.40 3.63 -3.51
CA PRO A 128 0.53 4.45 -2.74
C PRO A 128 1.95 3.88 -2.85
N GLN A 129 2.91 4.75 -3.12
CA GLN A 129 4.31 4.37 -3.24
C GLN A 129 4.97 4.20 -1.88
N GLY A 130 5.93 3.27 -1.78
CA GLY A 130 6.73 3.08 -0.55
C GLY A 130 6.09 2.27 0.58
N ALA A 131 4.85 1.78 0.43
CA ALA A 131 4.13 1.02 1.45
C ALA A 131 4.89 -0.18 2.02
N ALA A 132 5.50 -0.99 1.16
CA ALA A 132 6.29 -2.14 1.59
C ALA A 132 7.60 -1.74 2.32
N VAL A 133 8.17 -0.59 1.96
CA VAL A 133 9.37 -0.07 2.62
C VAL A 133 9.01 0.45 4.01
N TRP A 134 7.93 1.22 4.10
CA TRP A 134 7.43 1.71 5.38
C TRP A 134 7.08 0.57 6.34
N ASP A 135 6.35 -0.44 5.88
CA ASP A 135 5.98 -1.59 6.74
C ASP A 135 7.22 -2.34 7.25
N ARG A 136 8.27 -2.46 6.42
CA ARG A 136 9.55 -3.05 6.82
C ARG A 136 10.27 -2.19 7.86
N ILE A 137 10.36 -0.87 7.65
CA ILE A 137 10.97 0.07 8.60
C ILE A 137 10.21 0.05 9.93
N ALA A 138 8.88 0.12 9.89
CA ALA A 138 8.03 0.07 11.09
C ALA A 138 8.26 -1.25 11.85
N THR A 139 8.30 -2.38 11.15
CA THR A 139 8.60 -3.67 11.77
C THR A 139 9.99 -3.70 12.40
N ALA A 140 11.01 -3.18 11.71
CA ALA A 140 12.38 -3.11 12.23
C ALA A 140 12.49 -2.20 13.47
N ILE A 141 11.77 -1.07 13.50
CA ILE A 141 11.68 -0.20 14.68
C ILE A 141 11.05 -0.96 15.84
N THR A 142 9.93 -1.65 15.63
CA THR A 142 9.26 -2.44 16.67
C THR A 142 10.17 -3.52 17.24
N THR A 143 10.88 -4.25 16.37
CA THR A 143 11.84 -5.28 16.79
C THR A 143 13.00 -4.69 17.59
N ALA A 144 13.63 -3.62 17.09
CA ALA A 144 14.76 -2.99 17.75
C ALA A 144 14.37 -2.33 19.09
N ALA A 145 13.19 -1.71 19.16
CA ALA A 145 12.61 -1.21 20.41
C ALA A 145 12.40 -2.34 21.42
N GLY A 146 11.86 -3.48 20.99
CA GLY A 146 11.69 -4.66 21.82
C GLY A 146 13.00 -5.17 22.42
N HIS A 147 14.08 -5.21 21.63
CA HIS A 147 15.42 -5.57 22.13
C HIS A 147 15.98 -4.59 23.15
N GLN A 148 15.55 -3.33 23.11
CA GLN A 148 15.98 -2.29 24.05
C GLN A 148 15.04 -2.11 25.25
N GLY A 149 13.97 -2.93 25.34
CA GLY A 149 12.95 -2.80 26.38
C GLY A 149 12.11 -1.53 26.27
N ILE A 150 12.01 -0.94 25.08
CA ILE A 150 11.18 0.24 24.81
C ILE A 150 9.75 -0.23 24.47
N PRO A 151 8.73 0.17 25.24
CA PRO A 151 7.34 -0.13 24.90
C PRO A 151 6.94 0.48 23.55
N VAL A 152 6.24 -0.30 22.72
CA VAL A 152 5.72 0.15 21.42
C VAL A 152 4.21 -0.06 21.38
N GLY A 153 3.46 1.00 21.06
CA GLY A 153 2.05 0.94 20.70
C GLY A 153 1.88 1.12 19.20
N GLU A 154 0.95 0.37 18.59
CA GLU A 154 0.59 0.56 17.18
C GLU A 154 -0.74 1.31 17.05
N GLY A 155 -0.82 2.18 16.05
CA GLY A 155 -2.03 2.90 15.68
C GLY A 155 -2.20 2.99 14.17
N ALA A 156 -3.31 3.55 13.72
CA ALA A 156 -3.59 3.79 12.31
C ALA A 156 -3.88 5.28 12.04
N ARG A 157 -3.46 5.76 10.87
CA ARG A 157 -3.77 7.09 10.33
C ARG A 157 -4.56 6.99 9.04
N HIS A 158 -5.42 7.97 8.84
CA HIS A 158 -6.17 8.15 7.60
C HIS A 158 -5.51 9.24 6.75
N PHE A 159 -5.50 9.03 5.44
CA PHE A 159 -4.96 9.98 4.48
C PHE A 159 -6.08 10.62 3.68
N VAL A 160 -5.89 11.89 3.37
CA VAL A 160 -6.72 12.67 2.46
C VAL A 160 -5.87 13.19 1.33
N ARG A 161 -6.45 13.30 0.14
CA ARG A 161 -5.77 13.92 -1.00
C ARG A 161 -5.44 15.37 -0.68
N ASP A 162 -4.20 15.78 -0.88
CA ASP A 162 -3.77 17.17 -0.70
C ASP A 162 -4.32 18.02 -1.86
N PRO A 163 -5.22 18.99 -1.61
CA PRO A 163 -5.78 19.83 -2.65
C PRO A 163 -4.80 20.88 -3.19
N ALA A 164 -3.68 21.14 -2.50
CA ALA A 164 -2.67 22.10 -2.89
C ALA A 164 -1.57 21.50 -3.77
N ALA A 165 -1.35 20.18 -3.67
CA ALA A 165 -0.57 19.44 -4.64
C ALA A 165 -1.37 19.39 -5.95
N GLY A 166 -0.73 19.73 -7.08
CA GLY A 166 -1.38 19.71 -8.39
C GLY A 166 -1.96 18.33 -8.75
N ASN A 167 -2.56 18.21 -9.94
CA ASN A 167 -3.15 16.94 -10.36
C ASN A 167 -2.12 15.84 -10.67
N ASP A 168 -0.84 16.18 -10.85
CA ASP A 168 0.23 15.22 -11.14
C ASP A 168 1.57 15.72 -10.54
N PRO A 169 2.19 14.99 -9.60
CA PRO A 169 1.73 13.71 -9.05
C PRO A 169 0.69 13.87 -7.93
N GLU A 170 -0.20 12.89 -7.78
CA GLU A 170 -1.27 12.91 -6.77
C GLU A 170 -0.69 12.67 -5.36
N VAL A 171 -0.66 13.70 -4.51
CA VAL A 171 -0.13 13.60 -3.15
C VAL A 171 -1.26 13.40 -2.14
N TRP A 172 -1.04 12.51 -1.19
CA TRP A 172 -1.94 12.22 -0.07
C TRP A 172 -1.22 12.53 1.24
N THR A 173 -1.88 13.26 2.12
CA THR A 173 -1.35 13.69 3.43
C THR A 173 -2.22 13.18 4.57
N VAL A 174 -1.65 13.07 5.76
CA VAL A 174 -2.40 12.66 6.96
C VAL A 174 -3.51 13.67 7.25
N GLN A 175 -4.71 13.18 7.48
CA GLN A 175 -5.79 14.00 8.02
C GLN A 175 -5.46 14.35 9.48
N VAL A 176 -5.11 15.62 9.72
CA VAL A 176 -4.99 16.14 11.09
C VAL A 176 -6.42 16.35 11.59
N ALA A 177 -6.78 15.67 12.68
CA ALA A 177 -8.07 15.84 13.35
C ALA A 177 -8.14 17.18 14.08
#